data_AF-A0A3B8RNE2-F1
#
_entry.id   AF-A0A3B8RNE2-F1
#
_cell.length_a   1.000
_cell.length_b   1.000
_cell.length_c   1.000
_cell.angle_alpha   90.00
_cell.angle_beta   90.00
_cell.angle_gamma   90.00
#
_symmetry.space_group_name_H-M   'P 1'
#
loop_
_entity.id
_entity.type
_entity.pdbx_description
1 polymer ?
#
loop_
_entity_poly.entity_id
_entity_poly.type
_entity_poly.pdbx_seq_one_letter_code
_entity_poly.pdbx_strand_id
1 'polypeptide(L)'
;MNKDEMKKIFLAAAITLIIAGTSFPQNEPMFLNNEIIVEVNMKERNPLKPINEVCPIEGKKIDHKIPLLIFDNKIIGFCCNACIEVFNNDPQAYLKKFKGDAS
;
A
#
# COMPACT_ATOMS: atom_id res chain seq x y z
N MET A 1 61.48 5.48 2.01
CA MET A 1 60.18 6.11 2.35
C MET A 1 60.11 6.26 3.85
N ASN A 2 60.14 7.49 4.40
CA ASN A 2 60.16 7.70 5.85
C ASN A 2 58.76 7.65 6.46
N LYS A 3 58.69 7.40 7.78
CA LYS A 3 57.43 7.28 8.54
C LYS A 3 56.50 8.49 8.35
N ASP A 4 57.08 9.68 8.24
CA ASP A 4 56.32 10.92 8.00
C ASP A 4 55.78 11.02 6.58
N GLU A 5 56.53 10.53 5.59
CA GLU A 5 56.08 10.44 4.20
C GLU A 5 54.96 9.40 4.05
N MET A 6 55.05 8.28 4.77
CA MET A 6 54.01 7.26 4.78
C MET A 6 52.71 7.80 5.37
N LYS A 7 52.77 8.55 6.49
CA LYS A 7 51.58 9.13 7.13
C LYS A 7 50.89 10.17 6.25
N LYS A 8 51.67 10.98 5.50
CA LYS A 8 51.11 11.93 4.50
C LYS A 8 50.42 11.20 3.35
N ILE A 9 50.98 10.09 2.86
CA ILE A 9 50.38 9.27 1.82
C ILE A 9 49.06 8.64 2.31
N PHE A 10 49.04 8.09 3.53
CA PHE A 10 47.80 7.53 4.11
C PHE A 10 46.73 8.59 4.36
N LEU A 11 47.12 9.80 4.80
CA LEU A 11 46.19 10.91 5.01
C LEU A 11 45.62 11.42 3.69
N ALA A 12 46.46 11.55 2.65
CA ALA A 12 46.02 11.96 1.32
C ALA A 12 45.10 10.92 0.66
N ALA A 13 45.39 9.62 0.80
CA ALA A 13 44.55 8.55 0.26
C ALA A 13 43.17 8.47 0.94
N ALA A 14 43.09 8.70 2.26
CA ALA A 14 41.83 8.71 3.00
C ALA A 14 40.93 9.89 2.60
N ILE A 15 41.50 11.07 2.31
CA ILE A 15 40.76 12.26 1.88
C ILE A 15 40.16 12.06 0.48
N THR A 16 40.88 11.42 -0.45
CA THR A 16 40.39 11.17 -1.81
C THR A 16 39.24 10.14 -1.85
N LEU A 17 39.24 9.14 -0.96
CA LEU A 17 38.17 8.14 -0.86
C LEU A 17 36.84 8.72 -0.37
N ILE A 18 36.87 9.79 0.43
CA ILE A 18 35.65 10.46 0.93
C ILE A 18 34.94 11.26 -0.19
N ILE A 19 35.70 11.79 -1.17
CA ILE A 19 35.13 12.58 -2.27
C ILE A 19 34.43 11.69 -3.31
N ALA A 20 34.91 10.47 -3.56
CA ALA A 20 34.28 9.53 -4.49
C ALA A 20 33.06 8.79 -3.90
N GLY A 21 32.94 8.74 -2.58
CA GLY A 21 31.88 7.99 -1.86
C GLY A 21 30.61 8.78 -1.59
N THR A 22 30.54 10.06 -1.95
CA THR A 22 29.32 10.87 -1.74
C THR A 22 28.79 11.36 -3.08
N SER A 23 27.57 10.91 -3.40
CA SER A 23 26.72 11.43 -4.49
C SER A 23 26.79 10.69 -5.84
N PHE A 24 26.61 9.37 -5.84
CA PHE A 24 25.67 8.81 -6.82
C PHE A 24 24.27 8.91 -6.21
N PRO A 25 23.39 9.80 -6.69
CA PRO A 25 21.99 9.81 -6.26
C PRO A 25 21.33 8.49 -6.67
N GLN A 26 21.08 7.58 -5.72
CA GLN A 26 20.34 6.33 -5.96
C GLN A 26 18.82 6.56 -6.07
N ASN A 27 18.42 7.73 -6.55
CA ASN A 27 17.02 8.13 -6.65
C ASN A 27 16.70 8.78 -8.00
N GLU A 28 17.48 8.50 -9.04
CA GLU A 28 16.96 8.64 -10.39
C GLU A 28 15.98 7.50 -10.64
N PRO A 29 14.68 7.79 -10.90
CA PRO A 29 13.73 6.74 -11.20
C PRO A 29 14.19 6.02 -12.47
N MET A 30 14.35 4.70 -12.37
CA MET A 30 14.46 3.83 -13.54
C MET A 30 13.15 3.95 -14.30
N PHE A 31 13.15 4.74 -15.38
CA PHE A 31 12.05 4.76 -16.34
C PHE A 31 12.10 3.49 -17.17
N LEU A 32 11.27 2.51 -16.83
CA LEU A 32 10.92 1.42 -17.73
C LEU A 32 9.55 1.74 -18.34
N ASN A 33 9.49 1.88 -19.66
CA ASN A 33 8.26 1.88 -20.47
C ASN A 33 7.22 2.98 -20.15
N ASN A 34 7.63 4.22 -19.89
CA ASN A 34 6.71 5.37 -19.73
C ASN A 34 5.69 5.26 -18.58
N GLU A 35 5.81 4.30 -17.67
CA GLU A 35 4.97 4.22 -16.48
C GLU A 35 5.72 4.79 -15.26
N ILE A 36 5.07 5.74 -14.57
CA ILE A 36 5.54 6.28 -13.30
C ILE A 36 5.33 5.21 -12.24
N ILE A 37 6.40 4.54 -11.82
CA ILE A 37 6.37 3.67 -10.64
C ILE A 37 6.46 4.56 -9.40
N VAL A 38 5.31 4.86 -8.79
CA VAL A 38 5.25 5.55 -7.50
C VAL A 38 5.42 4.51 -6.40
N GLU A 39 6.39 4.71 -5.50
CA GLU A 39 6.53 3.89 -4.31
C GLU A 39 5.30 4.11 -3.41
N VAL A 40 4.36 3.16 -3.42
CA VAL A 40 3.14 3.26 -2.61
C VAL A 40 3.49 3.12 -1.13
N ASN A 41 3.56 4.26 -0.43
CA ASN A 41 3.64 4.28 1.02
C ASN A 41 2.35 3.68 1.60
N MET A 42 2.44 2.44 2.08
CA MET A 42 1.31 1.70 2.66
C MET A 42 0.62 2.47 3.80
N LYS A 43 1.33 3.39 4.48
CA LYS A 43 0.78 4.22 5.57
C LYS A 43 -0.13 5.36 5.07
N GLU A 44 -0.06 5.72 3.80
CA GLU A 44 -0.82 6.84 3.19
C GLU A 44 -2.00 6.34 2.35
N ARG A 45 -2.21 5.02 2.22
CA ARG A 45 -3.41 4.50 1.57
C ARG A 45 -4.61 4.78 2.47
N ASN A 46 -5.55 5.60 2.00
CA ASN A 46 -6.88 5.67 2.61
C ASN A 46 -7.46 4.25 2.59
N PRO A 47 -7.72 3.62 3.76
CA PRO A 47 -8.22 2.26 3.78
C PRO A 47 -9.55 2.23 3.05
N LEU A 48 -9.70 1.25 2.14
CA LEU A 48 -10.96 0.96 1.47
C LEU A 48 -12.06 0.80 2.53
N LYS A 49 -12.97 1.77 2.59
CA LYS A 49 -14.05 1.78 3.59
C LYS A 49 -15.30 1.14 2.99
N PRO A 50 -15.87 0.10 3.61
CA PRO A 50 -17.15 -0.46 3.17
C PRO A 50 -18.27 0.56 3.39
N ILE A 51 -19.27 0.52 2.50
CA ILE A 51 -20.46 1.39 2.59
C ILE A 51 -21.41 1.00 3.73
N ASN A 52 -21.16 -0.16 4.36
CA ASN A 52 -22.02 -0.74 5.39
C ASN A 52 -21.23 -1.09 6.65
N GLU A 53 -21.86 -0.88 7.81
CA GLU A 53 -21.35 -1.37 9.10
C GLU A 53 -21.97 -2.71 9.52
N VAL A 54 -23.06 -3.09 8.85
CA VAL A 54 -23.86 -4.29 9.13
C VAL A 54 -23.88 -5.18 7.89
N CYS A 55 -23.65 -6.48 8.08
CA CYS A 55 -23.67 -7.50 7.04
C CYS A 55 -25.05 -7.56 6.37
N PRO A 56 -25.13 -7.45 5.03
CA PRO A 56 -26.40 -7.43 4.30
C PRO A 56 -27.11 -8.82 4.27
N ILE A 57 -26.36 -9.89 4.59
CA ILE A 57 -26.86 -11.26 4.63
C ILE A 57 -27.46 -11.58 5.99
N GLU A 58 -26.65 -11.53 7.05
CA GLU A 58 -27.02 -11.97 8.41
C GLU A 58 -27.42 -10.85 9.37
N GLY A 59 -27.21 -9.57 9.02
CA GLY A 59 -27.55 -8.45 9.91
C GLY A 59 -26.61 -8.26 11.12
N LYS A 60 -25.48 -8.96 11.15
CA LYS A 60 -24.43 -8.81 12.18
C LYS A 60 -23.44 -7.71 11.82
N LYS A 61 -22.70 -7.18 12.78
CA LYS A 61 -21.60 -6.22 12.51
C LYS A 61 -20.56 -6.82 11.56
N ILE A 62 -20.04 -6.02 10.63
CA ILE A 62 -18.96 -6.45 9.75
C ILE A 62 -17.70 -6.81 10.55
N ASP A 63 -16.92 -7.77 10.05
CA ASP A 63 -15.60 -8.10 10.59
C ASP A 63 -14.52 -7.62 9.62
N HIS A 64 -13.67 -6.70 10.08
CA HIS A 64 -12.58 -6.12 9.28
C HIS A 64 -11.48 -7.14 8.91
N LYS A 65 -11.52 -8.35 9.47
CA LYS A 65 -10.65 -9.46 9.07
C LYS A 65 -11.18 -10.18 7.83
N ILE A 66 -12.44 -9.98 7.47
CA ILE A 66 -13.07 -10.58 6.29
C ILE A 66 -12.76 -9.73 5.06
N PRO A 67 -12.47 -10.36 3.90
CA PRO A 67 -12.25 -9.62 2.66
C PRO A 67 -13.43 -8.72 2.30
N LEU A 68 -13.11 -7.51 1.84
CA LEU A 68 -14.09 -6.61 1.24
C LEU A 68 -14.37 -7.04 -0.20
N LEU A 69 -15.63 -6.92 -0.64
CA LEU A 69 -16.03 -7.16 -2.01
C LEU A 69 -16.28 -5.84 -2.72
N ILE A 70 -15.77 -5.68 -3.94
CA ILE A 70 -16.13 -4.56 -4.81
C ILE A 70 -17.23 -5.03 -5.75
N PHE A 71 -18.41 -4.42 -5.66
CA PHE A 71 -19.55 -4.73 -6.50
C PHE A 71 -20.27 -3.42 -6.88
N ASP A 72 -20.53 -3.19 -8.17
CA ASP A 72 -21.21 -1.97 -8.65
C ASP A 72 -20.55 -0.68 -8.14
N ASN A 73 -19.22 -0.61 -8.25
CA ASN A 73 -18.37 0.49 -7.76
C ASN A 73 -18.51 0.80 -6.26
N LYS A 74 -19.10 -0.12 -5.47
CA LYS A 74 -19.25 -0.02 -4.03
C LYS A 74 -18.39 -1.05 -3.34
N ILE A 75 -17.86 -0.69 -2.18
CA ILE A 75 -17.09 -1.56 -1.32
C ILE A 75 -18.04 -2.12 -0.26
N ILE A 76 -18.17 -3.44 -0.19
CA ILE A 76 -19.13 -4.13 0.68
C ILE A 76 -18.36 -4.97 1.70
N GLY A 77 -18.70 -4.80 2.98
CA GLY A 77 -18.16 -5.57 4.10
C GLY A 77 -19.11 -6.68 4.54
N PHE A 78 -18.55 -7.75 5.10
CA PHE A 78 -19.29 -8.92 5.58
C PHE A 78 -18.85 -9.34 6.99
N CYS A 79 -19.70 -10.08 7.70
CA CYS A 79 -19.37 -10.62 9.02
C CYS A 79 -18.65 -11.98 8.94
N CYS A 80 -18.67 -12.67 7.80
CA CYS A 80 -17.98 -13.94 7.59
C CYS A 80 -17.78 -14.25 6.09
N ASN A 81 -16.91 -15.20 5.77
CA ASN A 81 -16.63 -15.61 4.38
C ASN A 81 -17.85 -16.23 3.69
N ALA A 82 -18.66 -17.02 4.39
CA ALA A 82 -19.85 -17.65 3.81
C ALA A 82 -20.87 -16.62 3.31
N CYS A 83 -20.95 -15.45 3.95
CA CYS A 83 -21.81 -14.36 3.49
C CYS A 83 -21.38 -13.80 2.12
N ILE A 84 -20.10 -13.88 1.76
CA ILE A 84 -19.62 -13.46 0.43
C ILE A 84 -20.18 -14.39 -0.64
N GLU A 85 -20.15 -15.71 -0.39
CA GLU A 85 -20.70 -16.71 -1.31
C GLU A 85 -22.21 -16.54 -1.51
N VAL A 86 -22.95 -16.34 -0.40
CA VAL A 86 -24.40 -16.08 -0.46
C VAL A 86 -24.70 -14.79 -1.22
N PHE A 87 -23.91 -13.74 -1.01
CA PHE A 87 -24.05 -12.48 -1.74
C PHE A 87 -23.82 -12.67 -3.24
N ASN A 88 -22.77 -13.40 -3.64
CA ASN A 88 -22.44 -13.63 -5.05
C ASN A 88 -23.51 -14.44 -5.81
N ASN A 89 -24.29 -15.26 -5.11
CA ASN A 89 -25.38 -16.02 -5.72
C ASN A 89 -26.59 -15.15 -6.13
N ASP A 90 -26.90 -14.11 -5.35
CA ASP A 90 -27.95 -13.15 -5.70
C ASP A 90 -27.65 -11.75 -5.15
N PRO A 91 -26.71 -11.00 -5.77
CA PRO A 91 -26.30 -9.69 -5.29
C PRO A 91 -27.47 -8.69 -5.23
N GLN A 92 -28.36 -8.76 -6.23
CA GLN A 92 -29.46 -7.81 -6.41
C GLN A 92 -30.49 -7.89 -5.29
N ALA A 93 -30.72 -9.09 -4.71
CA ALA A 93 -31.58 -9.24 -3.54
C ALA A 93 -31.05 -8.49 -2.31
N TYR A 94 -29.73 -8.39 -2.16
CA TYR A 94 -29.09 -7.77 -1.00
C TYR A 94 -28.74 -6.30 -1.21
N LEU A 95 -28.65 -5.83 -2.46
CA LEU A 95 -28.36 -4.42 -2.76
C LEU A 95 -29.45 -3.45 -2.26
N LYS A 96 -30.71 -3.89 -2.20
CA LYS A 96 -31.83 -3.08 -1.70
C LYS A 96 -31.67 -2.69 -0.22
N LYS A 97 -30.82 -3.41 0.52
CA LYS A 97 -30.58 -3.18 1.96
C LYS A 97 -29.54 -2.10 2.25
N PHE A 98 -28.82 -1.58 1.26
CA PHE A 98 -27.84 -0.49 1.45
C PHE A 98 -28.46 0.93 1.38
N LYS A 99 -29.79 1.06 1.48
CA LYS A 99 -30.45 2.37 1.53
C LYS A 99 -30.30 2.99 2.92
N GLY A 100 -29.20 3.69 3.10
CA GLY A 100 -28.75 4.40 4.30
C GLY A 100 -27.24 4.24 4.34
N ASP A 101 -26.38 5.22 4.07
CA ASP A 101 -26.49 6.65 4.37
C ASP A 101 -25.65 7.43 3.32
N ALA A 102 -26.31 7.91 2.28
CA ALA A 102 -25.76 8.91 1.36
C ALA A 102 -26.59 10.19 1.50
N SER A 103 -26.37 10.90 2.61
CA SER A 103 -26.78 12.28 2.82
C SER A 103 -25.71 12.98 3.64
#